data_AF-A0A5N5E0K8-F1
#
_entry.id   AF-A0A5N5E0K8-F1
#
_cell.length_a   1.000
_cell.length_b   1.000
_cell.length_c   1.000
_cell.angle_alpha   90.00
_cell.angle_beta   90.00
_cell.angle_gamma   90.00
#
_symmetry.space_group_name_H-M   'P 1'
#
loop_
_entity.id
_entity.type
_entity.pdbx_description
1 polymer ?
#
loop_
_entity_poly.entity_id
_entity_poly.type
_entity_poly.pdbx_seq_one_letter_code
_entity_poly.pdbx_strand_id
1 'polypeptide(L)' 'DLPILLFAVQNSKVQGWTELHEGQAASVDHGELVLLDGDHYLHHTKSKEIAENLERFLGELN' A
#
# COMPACT_ATOMS: atom_id res chain seq x y z
N ASP A 1 -10.22 10.46 -10.81
CA ASP A 1 -9.17 9.47 -11.11
C ASP A 1 -9.48 8.10 -10.53
N LEU A 2 -8.77 7.06 -10.96
CA LEU A 2 -8.89 5.72 -10.39
C LEU A 2 -8.21 5.72 -9.01
N PRO A 3 -8.91 5.37 -7.92
CA PRO A 3 -8.30 5.32 -6.59
C PRO A 3 -7.24 4.20 -6.51
N ILE A 4 -6.15 4.46 -5.79
CA ILE A 4 -5.02 3.52 -5.65
C ILE A 4 -4.76 3.23 -4.17
N LEU A 5 -4.86 1.96 -3.79
CA LEU A 5 -4.35 1.45 -2.52
C LEU A 5 -3.07 0.66 -2.79
N LEU A 6 -1.94 1.18 -2.36
CA LEU A 6 -0.61 0.63 -2.61
C LEU A 6 -0.07 -0.06 -1.35
N PHE A 7 0.39 -1.30 -1.48
CA PHE A 7 1.04 -2.03 -0.39
C PHE A 7 2.54 -2.20 -0.70
N ALA A 8 3.40 -1.87 0.25
CA ALA A 8 4.84 -2.03 0.09
C ALA A 8 5.50 -2.53 1.38
N VAL A 9 6.66 -3.19 1.23
CA VAL A 9 7.44 -3.66 2.39
C VAL A 9 8.02 -2.48 3.17
N GLN A 10 7.88 -2.48 4.49
CA GLN A 10 8.40 -1.41 5.34
C GLN A 10 9.92 -1.44 5.48
N ASN A 11 10.50 -2.64 5.53
CA ASN A 11 11.91 -2.90 5.82
C ASN A 11 12.74 -3.16 4.55
N SER A 12 12.43 -2.45 3.46
CA SER A 12 13.17 -2.58 2.20
C SER A 12 14.65 -2.20 2.36
N LYS A 13 15.53 -2.93 1.68
CA LYS A 13 16.96 -2.58 1.55
C LYS A 13 17.22 -1.60 0.41
N VAL A 14 16.18 -1.25 -0.36
CA VAL A 14 16.29 -0.32 -1.48
C VAL A 14 16.26 1.11 -0.95
N GLN A 15 17.29 1.89 -1.25
CA GLN A 15 17.35 3.31 -0.88
C GLN A 15 16.22 4.08 -1.57
N GLY A 16 15.53 4.95 -0.83
CA GLY A 16 14.43 5.75 -1.36
C GLY A 16 13.12 4.98 -1.57
N TRP A 17 13.02 3.74 -1.04
CA TRP A 17 11.88 2.87 -1.27
C TRP A 17 10.57 3.49 -0.81
N THR A 18 10.53 4.01 0.42
CA THR A 18 9.32 4.59 0.98
C THR A 18 8.94 5.85 0.21
N GLU A 19 9.88 6.75 -0.03
CA GLU A 19 9.64 8.01 -0.73
C GLU A 19 9.13 7.79 -2.17
N LEU A 20 9.62 6.75 -2.85
CA LEU A 20 9.12 6.36 -4.16
C LEU A 20 7.63 5.97 -4.12
N HIS A 21 7.23 5.16 -3.15
CA HIS A 21 5.85 4.66 -3.05
C HIS A 21 4.91 5.74 -2.50
N GLU A 22 5.39 6.63 -1.63
CA GLU A 22 4.65 7.84 -1.23
C GLU A 22 4.36 8.71 -2.46
N GLY A 23 5.35 8.91 -3.33
CA GLY A 23 5.17 9.63 -4.60
C GLY A 23 4.17 8.96 -5.55
N GLN A 24 4.13 7.62 -5.60
CA GLN A 24 3.14 6.88 -6.38
C GLN A 24 1.72 7.06 -5.84
N ALA A 25 1.53 6.95 -4.53
CA ALA A 25 0.22 7.17 -3.90
C ALA A 25 -0.25 8.62 -4.10
N ALA A 26 0.65 9.60 -3.99
CA ALA A 26 0.32 11.01 -4.18
C ALA A 26 0.05 11.42 -5.65
N SER A 27 0.18 10.50 -6.62
CA SER A 27 -0.01 10.80 -8.05
C SER A 27 -1.46 10.81 -8.52
N VAL A 28 -2.41 10.44 -7.64
CA VAL A 28 -3.86 10.41 -7.91
C VAL A 28 -4.62 11.09 -6.77
N ASP A 29 -5.84 11.57 -7.06
CA ASP A 29 -6.68 12.27 -6.07
C ASP A 29 -6.95 11.47 -4.79
N HIS A 30 -7.11 10.15 -4.92
CA HIS A 30 -7.40 9.25 -3.81
C HIS A 30 -6.42 8.08 -3.83
N GLY A 31 -5.20 8.35 -3.35
CA GLY A 31 -4.13 7.36 -3.26
C GLY A 31 -3.64 7.20 -1.82
N GLU A 32 -3.41 5.95 -1.42
CA GLU A 32 -2.91 5.59 -0.09
C GLU A 32 -1.77 4.58 -0.19
N LEU A 33 -0.74 4.77 0.64
CA LEU A 33 0.33 3.81 0.85
C LEU A 33 0.18 3.14 2.21
N VAL A 34 0.14 1.81 2.22
CA VAL A 34 0.21 0.97 3.41
C VAL A 34 1.57 0.24 3.43
N LEU A 35 2.41 0.58 4.40
CA LEU A 35 3.67 -0.12 4.64
C LEU A 35 3.44 -1.31 5.57
N LEU A 36 3.82 -2.51 5.13
CA LEU A 36 3.69 -3.74 5.90
C LEU A 36 5.05 -4.35 6.22
N ASP A 37 5.24 -4.83 7.44
CA ASP A 37 6.44 -5.59 7.80
C ASP A 37 6.40 -7.00 7.17
N GLY A 38 7.40 -7.36 6.38
CA GLY A 38 7.48 -8.66 5.72
C GLY A 38 8.42 -8.67 4.53
N ASP A 39 8.48 -9.81 3.85
CA ASP A 39 9.29 -9.99 2.64
C ASP A 39 8.51 -9.65 1.37
N HIS A 40 9.18 -9.79 0.22
CA HIS A 40 8.66 -9.44 -1.11
C HIS A 40 7.24 -9.98 -1.40
N TYR A 41 6.90 -11.18 -0.92
CA TYR A 41 5.61 -11.82 -1.15
C TYR A 41 4.59 -11.48 -0.04
N LEU A 42 4.33 -10.20 0.19
CA LEU A 42 3.34 -9.74 1.18
C LEU A 42 1.96 -10.40 0.99
N HIS A 43 1.54 -10.66 -0.25
CA HIS A 43 0.27 -11.34 -0.52
C HIS A 43 0.23 -12.81 -0.04
N HIS A 44 1.37 -13.46 0.19
CA HIS A 44 1.41 -14.80 0.79
C HIS A 44 1.30 -14.74 2.32
N THR A 45 1.94 -13.76 2.96
CA THR A 45 2.09 -13.72 4.43
C THR A 45 1.14 -12.75 5.13
N LYS A 46 0.61 -11.76 4.40
CA LYS A 46 -0.21 -10.64 4.90
C LYS A 46 -1.55 -10.51 4.18
N SER A 47 -2.02 -11.56 3.50
CA SER A 47 -3.28 -11.55 2.75
C SER A 47 -4.48 -11.06 3.57
N LYS A 48 -4.57 -11.46 4.85
CA LYS A 48 -5.62 -11.00 5.77
C LYS A 48 -5.57 -9.49 6.00
N GLU A 49 -4.40 -8.96 6.34
CA GLU A 49 -4.20 -7.52 6.61
C GLU A 49 -4.41 -6.68 5.34
N ILE A 50 -4.03 -7.20 4.17
CA ILE A 50 -4.31 -6.59 2.87
C ILE A 50 -5.83 -6.50 2.63
N ALA A 51 -6.57 -7.58 2.89
CA ALA A 51 -8.02 -7.61 2.71
C ALA A 51 -8.74 -6.63 3.64
N GLU A 52 -8.32 -6.55 4.92
CA GLU A 52 -8.88 -5.62 5.90
C GLU A 52 -8.66 -4.15 5.48
N ASN A 53 -7.46 -3.82 4.97
CA ASN A 53 -7.17 -2.48 4.44
C ASN A 53 -7.98 -2.17 3.17
N LEU A 54 -8.16 -3.16 2.29
CA LEU A 54 -8.98 -3.00 1.09
C LEU A 54 -10.44 -2.72 1.44
N GLU A 55 -11.02 -3.46 2.39
CA GLU A 55 -12.40 -3.23 2.84
C GLU A 55 -12.58 -1.82 3.44
N ARG A 56 -11.63 -1.36 4.25
CA ARG A 56 -11.62 0.02 4.78
C ARG A 56 -11.58 1.04 3.64
N PHE A 57 -10.60 0.91 2.74
CA PHE A 57 -10.38 1.84 1.64
C PHE A 57 -11.61 1.96 0.72
N LEU A 58 -12.24 0.83 0.37
CA LEU A 58 -13.46 0.83 -0.42
C LEU A 58 -14.65 1.41 0.35
N GLY A 59 -14.68 1.28 1.68
CA GLY A 59 -15.69 1.90 2.54
C GLY A 59 -15.61 3.42 2.57
N GLU A 60 -14.42 4.00 2.43
CA GLU A 60 -14.18 5.45 2.40
C GLU A 60 -14.55 6.10 1.05
N LEU A 61 -14.69 5.29 -0.01
CA LEU A 61 -15.05 5.73 -1.36
C LEU A 61 -16.57 5.78 -1.61
N ASN A 62 -17.38 5.30 -0.67
CA ASN A 62 -18.85 5.32 -0.73
C ASN A 62 -19.43 6.55 -0.05
#